data_AF-A0A8T4JGE1-F1
#
_entry.id   AF-A0A8T4JGE1-F1
#
_cell.length_a   1.000
_cell.length_b   1.000
_cell.length_c   1.000
_cell.angle_alpha   90.00
_cell.angle_beta   90.00
_cell.angle_gamma   90.00
#
_symmetry.space_group_name_H-M   'P 1'
#
loop_
_entity.id
_entity.type
_entity.pdbx_description
1 polymer ?
#
loop_
_entity_poly.entity_id
_entity_poly.type
_entity_poly.pdbx_seq_one_letter_code
_entity_poly.pdbx_strand_id
1 'polypeptide(L)'
;MGFFTLSVKGALKRVQKETRDEYKKTRSLYNYVRNVDANAIESEKEQTKKALEIIGKEILDEEDKIKAAGREIFAFKDILPVPDDGTARTQERYASQLRGVIIDTFDKKRAIITEFENVLDDKKISPDTKKSVMQASLKNLLQISDEFFTVISLLQKIRRFSSFKEFMDHAVGPLKRNLMKIEKEEQDV
;
A
#
# COMPACT_ATOMS: atom_id res chain seq x y z
N MET A 1 -7.55 -32.13 -1.37
CA MET A 1 -6.63 -30.98 -1.58
C MET A 1 -7.18 -29.89 -2.54
N GLY A 2 -8.50 -29.81 -2.80
CA GLY A 2 -9.07 -28.91 -3.83
C GLY A 2 -9.73 -27.61 -3.35
N PHE A 3 -10.09 -27.47 -2.08
CA PHE A 3 -10.85 -26.31 -1.57
C PHE A 3 -9.96 -25.14 -1.10
N PHE A 4 -8.72 -25.41 -0.65
CA PHE A 4 -7.86 -24.41 -0.01
C PHE A 4 -7.13 -23.49 -1.01
N THR A 5 -6.70 -24.01 -2.16
CA THR A 5 -6.03 -23.21 -3.22
C THR A 5 -6.98 -22.25 -3.94
N LEU A 6 -8.28 -22.57 -3.97
CA LEU A 6 -9.33 -21.68 -4.45
C LEU A 6 -9.53 -20.47 -3.51
N SER A 7 -9.35 -20.65 -2.19
CA SER A 7 -9.52 -19.57 -1.21
C SER A 7 -8.44 -18.49 -1.32
N VAL A 8 -7.15 -18.87 -1.48
CA VAL A 8 -6.03 -17.93 -1.57
C VAL A 8 -6.03 -17.15 -2.88
N LYS A 9 -6.25 -17.83 -4.00
CA LYS A 9 -6.41 -17.15 -5.29
C LYS A 9 -7.60 -16.21 -5.26
N GLY A 10 -8.68 -16.57 -4.57
CA GLY A 10 -9.82 -15.69 -4.32
C GLY A 10 -9.46 -14.47 -3.47
N ALA A 11 -8.74 -14.67 -2.37
CA ALA A 11 -8.28 -13.60 -1.49
C ALA A 11 -7.34 -12.62 -2.19
N LEU A 12 -6.31 -13.12 -2.90
CA LEU A 12 -5.39 -12.29 -3.68
C LEU A 12 -6.09 -11.47 -4.77
N LYS A 13 -7.13 -12.03 -5.42
CA LYS A 13 -7.94 -11.29 -6.40
C LYS A 13 -8.78 -10.19 -5.76
N ARG A 14 -9.32 -10.42 -4.57
CA ARG A 14 -10.06 -9.39 -3.81
C ARG A 14 -9.14 -8.24 -3.44
N VAL A 15 -8.00 -8.53 -2.81
CA VAL A 15 -6.98 -7.52 -2.44
C VAL A 15 -6.56 -6.73 -3.68
N GLN A 16 -6.24 -7.41 -4.79
CA GLN A 16 -5.87 -6.74 -6.03
C GLN A 16 -6.96 -5.79 -6.56
N LYS A 17 -8.24 -6.16 -6.43
CA LYS A 17 -9.36 -5.30 -6.85
C LYS A 17 -9.49 -4.09 -5.92
N GLU A 18 -9.47 -4.30 -4.61
CA GLU A 18 -9.64 -3.25 -3.60
C GLU A 18 -8.49 -2.22 -3.71
N THR A 19 -7.22 -2.68 -3.73
CA THR A 19 -6.05 -1.81 -3.96
C THR A 19 -6.13 -1.02 -5.27
N ARG A 20 -6.69 -1.61 -6.34
CA ARG A 20 -6.86 -0.89 -7.63
C ARG A 20 -7.93 0.19 -7.54
N ASP A 21 -9.00 -0.03 -6.78
CA ASP A 21 -10.06 0.95 -6.60
C ASP A 21 -9.60 2.09 -5.67
N GLU A 22 -8.84 1.79 -4.62
CA GLU A 22 -8.11 2.77 -3.79
C GLU A 22 -7.19 3.65 -4.66
N TYR A 23 -6.38 3.03 -5.54
CA TYR A 23 -5.51 3.75 -6.46
C TYR A 23 -6.30 4.74 -7.33
N LYS A 24 -7.43 4.32 -7.91
CA LYS A 24 -8.26 5.22 -8.75
C LYS A 24 -8.80 6.40 -7.96
N LYS A 25 -9.28 6.16 -6.72
CA LYS A 25 -9.81 7.21 -5.84
C LYS A 25 -8.72 8.21 -5.47
N THR A 26 -7.58 7.71 -5.01
CA THR A 26 -6.39 8.52 -4.68
C THR A 26 -5.94 9.33 -5.89
N ARG A 27 -5.96 8.74 -7.10
CA ARG A 27 -5.58 9.44 -8.34
C ARG A 27 -6.56 10.54 -8.70
N SER A 28 -7.86 10.28 -8.53
CA SER A 28 -8.89 11.28 -8.73
C SER A 28 -8.68 12.47 -7.79
N LEU A 29 -8.43 12.20 -6.51
CA LEU A 29 -8.15 13.22 -5.51
C LEU A 29 -6.86 13.98 -5.81
N TYR A 30 -5.79 13.30 -6.21
CA TYR A 30 -4.55 13.93 -6.66
C TYR A 30 -4.78 14.89 -7.82
N ASN A 31 -5.52 14.46 -8.85
CA ASN A 31 -5.83 15.31 -10.00
C ASN A 31 -6.71 16.51 -9.61
N TYR A 32 -7.65 16.32 -8.69
CA TYR A 32 -8.46 17.41 -8.13
C TYR A 32 -7.58 18.44 -7.40
N VAL A 33 -6.80 18.00 -6.39
CA VAL A 33 -5.91 18.87 -5.61
C VAL A 33 -4.86 19.54 -6.49
N ARG A 34 -4.42 18.87 -7.56
CA ARG A 34 -3.48 19.44 -8.55
C ARG A 34 -4.08 20.64 -9.28
N ASN A 35 -5.34 20.54 -9.70
CA ASN A 35 -5.96 21.48 -10.63
C ASN A 35 -6.83 22.55 -9.93
N VAL A 36 -7.24 22.32 -8.68
CA VAL A 36 -8.05 23.27 -7.91
C VAL A 36 -7.19 24.41 -7.36
N ASP A 37 -7.74 25.61 -7.28
CA ASP A 37 -7.09 26.73 -6.62
C ASP A 37 -6.96 26.50 -5.12
N ALA A 38 -5.86 26.96 -4.52
CA ALA A 38 -5.58 26.75 -3.09
C ALA A 38 -6.71 27.29 -2.19
N ASN A 39 -7.33 28.41 -2.57
CA ASN A 39 -8.46 28.99 -1.84
C ASN A 39 -9.75 28.17 -1.94
N ALA A 40 -9.92 27.40 -3.02
CA ALA A 40 -11.07 26.51 -3.19
C ALA A 40 -10.94 25.23 -2.33
N ILE A 41 -9.71 24.82 -1.97
CA ILE A 41 -9.47 23.74 -1.00
C ILE A 41 -10.05 24.12 0.38
N GLU A 42 -9.92 25.37 0.80
CA GLU A 42 -10.46 25.83 2.09
C GLU A 42 -11.99 25.89 2.07
N SER A 43 -12.61 26.29 0.95
CA SER A 43 -14.07 26.29 0.81
C SER A 43 -14.67 24.89 0.65
N GLU A 44 -13.93 23.94 0.06
CA GLU A 44 -14.35 22.56 -0.17
C GLU A 44 -13.70 21.56 0.81
N LYS A 45 -13.16 22.07 1.93
CA LYS A 45 -12.45 21.29 2.96
C LYS A 45 -13.25 20.08 3.41
N GLU A 46 -14.56 20.25 3.62
CA GLU A 46 -15.44 19.20 4.10
C GLU A 46 -15.63 18.05 3.09
N GLN A 47 -15.68 18.37 1.80
CA GLN A 47 -15.79 17.36 0.74
C GLN A 47 -14.46 16.62 0.54
N THR A 48 -13.35 17.36 0.60
CA THR A 48 -12.00 16.79 0.54
C THR A 48 -11.75 15.86 1.72
N LYS A 49 -12.12 16.27 2.93
CA LYS A 49 -12.04 15.47 4.16
C LYS A 49 -12.86 14.18 4.06
N LYS A 50 -14.11 14.26 3.60
CA LYS A 50 -14.95 13.05 3.39
C LYS A 50 -14.35 12.07 2.39
N ALA A 51 -13.76 12.55 1.29
CA ALA A 51 -13.08 11.68 0.34
C ALA A 51 -11.89 10.95 0.97
N LEU A 52 -11.15 11.62 1.87
CA LEU A 52 -10.03 11.04 2.61
C LEU A 52 -10.48 10.07 3.68
N GLU A 53 -11.54 10.38 4.43
CA GLU A 53 -12.09 9.45 5.40
C GLU A 53 -12.55 8.15 4.72
N ILE A 54 -13.07 8.22 3.49
CA ILE A 54 -13.41 7.03 2.69
C ILE A 54 -12.14 6.27 2.30
N ILE A 55 -11.11 6.93 1.78
CA ILE A 55 -9.83 6.30 1.40
C ILE A 55 -9.13 5.69 2.63
N GLY A 56 -9.10 6.41 3.75
CA GLY A 56 -8.51 5.98 5.03
C GLY A 56 -9.26 4.82 5.66
N LYS A 57 -10.60 4.85 5.68
CA LYS A 57 -11.40 3.70 6.10
C LYS A 57 -11.18 2.48 5.21
N GLU A 58 -11.08 2.67 3.90
CA GLU A 58 -10.80 1.56 2.99
C GLU A 58 -9.41 0.96 3.23
N ILE A 59 -8.40 1.78 3.48
CA ILE A 59 -7.04 1.33 3.83
C ILE A 59 -7.03 0.59 5.18
N LEU A 60 -7.77 1.07 6.19
CA LEU A 60 -7.87 0.44 7.52
C LEU A 60 -8.69 -0.87 7.48
N ASP A 61 -9.79 -0.89 6.75
CA ASP A 61 -10.60 -2.11 6.54
C ASP A 61 -9.83 -3.15 5.70
N GLU A 62 -8.98 -2.71 4.78
CA GLU A 62 -8.05 -3.56 4.03
C GLU A 62 -6.91 -4.09 4.91
N GLU A 63 -6.40 -3.31 5.86
CA GLU A 63 -5.36 -3.75 6.80
C GLU A 63 -5.82 -4.98 7.60
N ASP A 64 -7.06 -5.00 8.10
CA ASP A 64 -7.61 -6.15 8.82
C ASP A 64 -7.87 -7.35 7.89
N LYS A 65 -8.36 -7.11 6.67
CA LYS A 65 -8.56 -8.16 5.66
C LYS A 65 -7.26 -8.73 5.13
N ILE A 66 -6.19 -7.93 5.02
CA ILE A 66 -4.87 -8.34 4.52
C ILE A 66 -4.02 -8.90 5.65
N LYS A 67 -4.22 -8.49 6.91
CA LYS A 67 -3.70 -9.22 8.07
C LYS A 67 -4.38 -10.59 8.18
N ALA A 68 -5.68 -10.69 7.96
CA ALA A 68 -6.40 -11.97 7.93
C ALA A 68 -5.99 -12.84 6.73
N ALA A 69 -6.04 -12.29 5.51
CA ALA A 69 -5.60 -12.97 4.30
C ALA A 69 -4.10 -13.24 4.29
N GLY A 70 -3.29 -12.43 4.96
CA GLY A 70 -1.87 -12.65 5.19
C GLY A 70 -1.67 -13.86 6.09
N ARG A 71 -2.34 -13.93 7.25
CA ARG A 71 -2.31 -15.14 8.10
C ARG A 71 -2.69 -16.39 7.31
N GLU A 72 -3.61 -16.30 6.36
CA GLU A 72 -3.96 -17.38 5.44
C GLU A 72 -2.90 -17.64 4.35
N ILE A 73 -2.49 -16.65 3.54
CA ILE A 73 -1.46 -16.72 2.48
C ILE A 73 -0.14 -17.27 3.03
N PHE A 74 0.23 -16.87 4.25
CA PHE A 74 1.49 -17.24 4.88
C PHE A 74 1.43 -18.54 5.70
N ALA A 75 0.25 -19.15 5.86
CA ALA A 75 0.11 -20.52 6.34
C ALA A 75 0.42 -21.55 5.24
N PHE A 76 0.48 -21.13 3.97
CA PHE A 76 0.76 -22.04 2.85
C PHE A 76 2.25 -22.16 2.57
N LYS A 77 2.86 -23.18 3.18
CA LYS A 77 4.13 -23.76 2.71
C LYS A 77 4.05 -24.23 1.23
N ASP A 78 2.85 -24.38 0.68
CA ASP A 78 2.60 -24.98 -0.65
C ASP A 78 2.44 -23.98 -1.82
N ILE A 79 2.43 -22.67 -1.57
CA ILE A 79 2.26 -21.64 -2.62
C ILE A 79 3.61 -20.98 -2.97
N LEU A 80 4.56 -21.00 -2.05
CA LEU A 80 5.87 -20.41 -2.25
C LEU A 80 6.79 -21.40 -2.98
N PRO A 81 7.54 -20.97 -4.01
CA PRO A 81 8.57 -21.81 -4.62
C PRO A 81 9.57 -22.26 -3.55
N VAL A 82 9.95 -23.54 -3.61
CA VAL A 82 11.00 -24.11 -2.75
C VAL A 82 12.29 -23.34 -3.05
N PRO A 83 12.97 -22.76 -2.05
CA PRO A 83 14.23 -22.07 -2.28
C PRO A 83 15.30 -23.04 -2.79
N ASP A 84 16.29 -22.53 -3.53
CA ASP A 84 17.34 -23.34 -4.19
C ASP A 84 18.17 -24.20 -3.21
N ASP A 85 18.16 -23.85 -1.91
CA ASP A 85 18.82 -24.57 -0.83
C ASP A 85 17.92 -25.64 -0.14
N GLY A 86 16.64 -25.72 -0.54
CA GLY A 86 15.68 -26.72 -0.08
C GLY A 86 15.23 -26.61 1.39
N THR A 87 15.65 -25.58 2.14
CA THR A 87 15.39 -25.54 3.58
C THR A 87 14.11 -24.78 3.94
N ALA A 88 13.25 -25.41 4.76
CA ALA A 88 12.04 -24.79 5.31
C ALA A 88 12.34 -23.48 6.08
N ARG A 89 13.56 -23.36 6.64
CA ARG A 89 14.04 -22.18 7.37
C ARG A 89 14.22 -20.96 6.47
N THR A 90 14.75 -21.15 5.26
CA THR A 90 14.92 -20.07 4.27
C THR A 90 13.55 -19.59 3.78
N GLN A 91 12.62 -20.51 3.51
CA GLN A 91 11.25 -20.18 3.12
C GLN A 91 10.50 -19.38 4.21
N GLU A 92 10.64 -19.76 5.48
CA GLU A 92 10.02 -19.06 6.61
C GLU A 92 10.59 -17.64 6.81
N ARG A 93 11.92 -17.48 6.71
CA ARG A 93 12.57 -16.16 6.78
C ARG A 93 12.00 -15.20 5.73
N TYR A 94 11.89 -15.69 4.51
CA TYR A 94 11.41 -14.94 3.37
C TYR A 94 9.91 -14.59 3.46
N ALA A 95 9.07 -15.54 3.92
CA ALA A 95 7.67 -15.28 4.23
C ALA A 95 7.53 -14.20 5.32
N SER A 96 8.39 -14.24 6.34
CA SER A 96 8.43 -13.19 7.39
C SER A 96 8.82 -11.82 6.84
N GLN A 97 9.74 -11.76 5.86
CA GLN A 97 10.10 -10.49 5.23
C GLN A 97 8.96 -9.90 4.40
N LEU A 98 8.27 -10.73 3.62
CA LEU A 98 7.09 -10.29 2.87
C LEU A 98 5.98 -9.81 3.80
N ARG A 99 5.74 -10.49 4.94
CA ARG A 99 4.82 -10.01 5.99
C ARG A 99 5.19 -8.62 6.48
N GLY A 100 6.46 -8.41 6.82
CA GLY A 100 6.96 -7.11 7.28
C GLY A 100 6.67 -6.01 6.27
N VAL A 101 7.06 -6.20 5.00
CA VAL A 101 6.85 -5.17 3.97
C VAL A 101 5.37 -4.87 3.73
N ILE A 102 4.49 -5.87 3.79
CA ILE A 102 3.04 -5.64 3.68
C ILE A 102 2.57 -4.77 4.85
N ILE A 103 2.97 -5.08 6.09
CA ILE A 103 2.59 -4.30 7.28
C ILE A 103 3.13 -2.87 7.17
N ASP A 104 4.42 -2.71 6.88
CA ASP A 104 5.07 -1.40 6.70
C ASP A 104 4.36 -0.56 5.64
N THR A 105 3.83 -1.19 4.59
CA THR A 105 3.04 -0.51 3.55
C THR A 105 1.77 0.12 4.11
N PHE A 106 1.01 -0.60 4.93
CA PHE A 106 -0.21 -0.08 5.55
C PHE A 106 0.09 1.00 6.58
N ASP A 107 1.10 0.77 7.43
CA ASP A 107 1.53 1.75 8.42
C ASP A 107 1.96 3.07 7.74
N LYS A 108 2.68 2.99 6.62
CA LYS A 108 3.08 4.17 5.84
C LYS A 108 1.90 4.87 5.19
N LYS A 109 0.99 4.14 4.56
CA LYS A 109 -0.25 4.74 4.00
C LYS A 109 -1.04 5.46 5.08
N ARG A 110 -1.19 4.85 6.26
CA ARG A 110 -1.88 5.43 7.40
C ARG A 110 -1.20 6.70 7.92
N ALA A 111 0.13 6.70 8.02
CA ALA A 111 0.90 7.87 8.41
C ALA A 111 0.64 9.04 7.45
N ILE A 112 0.70 8.80 6.13
CA ILE A 112 0.46 9.82 5.12
C ILE A 112 -0.98 10.39 5.20
N ILE A 113 -1.99 9.53 5.41
CA ILE A 113 -3.38 9.98 5.58
C ILE A 113 -3.52 10.84 6.84
N THR A 114 -2.89 10.44 7.94
CA THR A 114 -2.92 11.16 9.20
C THR A 114 -2.27 12.54 9.06
N GLU A 115 -1.11 12.61 8.40
CA GLU A 115 -0.43 13.88 8.09
C GLU A 115 -1.33 14.79 7.24
N PHE A 116 -1.98 14.22 6.22
CA PHE A 116 -2.91 14.94 5.37
C PHE A 116 -4.07 15.55 6.18
N GLU A 117 -4.70 14.76 7.06
CA GLU A 117 -5.79 15.22 7.93
C GLU A 117 -5.33 16.37 8.86
N ASN A 118 -4.15 16.24 9.44
CA ASN A 118 -3.57 17.26 10.31
C ASN A 118 -3.34 18.58 9.55
N VAL A 119 -2.81 18.51 8.32
CA VAL A 119 -2.53 19.69 7.48
C VAL A 119 -3.83 20.38 7.03
N LEU A 120 -4.88 19.60 6.73
CA LEU A 120 -6.21 20.15 6.44
C LEU A 120 -6.79 20.87 7.65
N ASP A 121 -6.59 20.33 8.86
CA ASP A 121 -7.16 20.86 10.10
C ASP A 121 -6.37 22.02 10.70
N ASP A 122 -5.12 22.20 10.32
CA ASP A 122 -4.32 23.34 10.77
C ASP A 122 -4.74 24.66 10.08
N LYS A 123 -5.24 25.60 10.89
CA LYS A 123 -5.63 26.94 10.45
C LYS A 123 -4.44 27.90 10.26
N LYS A 124 -3.26 27.53 10.75
CA LYS A 124 -2.04 28.36 10.67
C LYS A 124 -1.27 28.15 9.37
N ILE A 125 -1.51 27.04 8.68
CA ILE A 125 -0.85 26.73 7.40
C ILE A 125 -1.57 27.49 6.28
N SER A 126 -0.80 28.14 5.41
CA SER A 126 -1.36 28.84 4.25
C SER A 126 -2.03 27.87 3.28
N PRO A 127 -3.08 28.28 2.54
CA PRO A 127 -3.73 27.42 1.54
C PRO A 127 -2.75 26.84 0.50
N ASP A 128 -1.74 27.63 0.09
CA ASP A 128 -0.73 27.19 -0.88
C ASP A 128 0.19 26.11 -0.29
N THR A 129 0.61 26.27 0.96
CA THR A 129 1.39 25.25 1.67
C THR A 129 0.55 23.97 1.88
N LYS A 130 -0.72 24.09 2.27
CA LYS A 130 -1.64 22.93 2.36
C LYS A 130 -1.72 22.20 1.04
N LYS A 131 -1.97 22.93 -0.06
CA LYS A 131 -2.03 22.36 -1.41
C LYS A 131 -0.75 21.59 -1.75
N SER A 132 0.43 22.18 -1.49
CA SER A 132 1.71 21.54 -1.79
C SER A 132 1.91 20.25 -1.00
N VAL A 133 1.64 20.28 0.31
CA VAL A 133 1.77 19.10 1.17
C VAL A 133 0.78 18.01 0.73
N MET A 134 -0.48 18.38 0.50
CA MET A 134 -1.51 17.46 0.01
C MET A 134 -1.13 16.79 -1.32
N GLN A 135 -0.54 17.53 -2.26
CA GLN A 135 -0.03 16.97 -3.51
C GLN A 135 1.10 15.97 -3.29
N ALA A 136 2.05 16.27 -2.39
CA ALA A 136 3.15 15.39 -2.05
C ALA A 136 2.63 14.09 -1.39
N SER A 137 1.76 14.20 -0.38
CA SER A 137 1.13 13.08 0.30
C SER A 137 0.35 12.17 -0.66
N LEU A 138 -0.47 12.75 -1.54
CA LEU A 138 -1.23 11.96 -2.53
C LEU A 138 -0.33 11.30 -3.58
N LYS A 139 0.76 11.96 -3.99
CA LYS A 139 1.75 11.35 -4.88
C LYS A 139 2.43 10.15 -4.21
N ASN A 140 2.79 10.27 -2.94
CA ASN A 140 3.39 9.18 -2.16
C ASN A 140 2.41 8.01 -2.01
N LEU A 141 1.14 8.28 -1.68
CA LEU A 141 0.09 7.25 -1.63
C LEU A 141 -0.06 6.53 -2.98
N LEU A 142 -0.07 7.26 -4.10
CA LEU A 142 -0.15 6.67 -5.44
C LEU A 142 1.02 5.74 -5.74
N GLN A 143 2.24 6.17 -5.41
CA GLN A 143 3.45 5.39 -5.65
C GLN A 143 3.46 4.11 -4.83
N ILE A 144 3.12 4.20 -3.53
CA ILE A 144 3.02 3.02 -2.66
C ILE A 144 1.95 2.05 -3.17
N SER A 145 0.76 2.56 -3.56
CA SER A 145 -0.34 1.72 -4.04
C SER A 145 -0.02 1.00 -5.35
N ASP A 146 0.70 1.63 -6.28
CA ASP A 146 1.11 1.02 -7.54
C ASP A 146 2.13 -0.11 -7.34
N GLU A 147 3.11 0.11 -6.46
CA GLU A 147 4.11 -0.90 -6.13
C GLU A 147 3.52 -2.06 -5.33
N PHE A 148 2.62 -1.76 -4.39
CA PHE A 148 1.88 -2.79 -3.67
C PHE A 148 1.02 -3.63 -4.61
N PHE A 149 0.31 -3.00 -5.56
CA PHE A 149 -0.44 -3.71 -6.59
C PHE A 149 0.47 -4.62 -7.44
N THR A 150 1.68 -4.17 -7.74
CA THR A 150 2.68 -4.96 -8.46
C THR A 150 3.09 -6.20 -7.66
N VAL A 151 3.37 -6.05 -6.36
CA VAL A 151 3.68 -7.19 -5.46
C VAL A 151 2.53 -8.20 -5.45
N ILE A 152 1.29 -7.77 -5.23
CA ILE A 152 0.10 -8.66 -5.20
C ILE A 152 -0.11 -9.34 -6.55
N SER A 153 0.07 -8.63 -7.65
CA SER A 153 -0.07 -9.16 -9.02
C SER A 153 0.99 -10.22 -9.34
N LEU A 154 2.22 -10.01 -8.87
CA LEU A 154 3.33 -10.96 -9.05
C LEU A 154 3.19 -12.18 -8.13
N LEU A 155 2.63 -12.02 -6.92
CA LEU A 155 2.28 -13.15 -6.04
C LEU A 155 1.30 -14.12 -6.70
N GLN A 156 0.31 -13.63 -7.47
CA GLN A 156 -0.57 -14.51 -8.25
C GLN A 156 0.16 -15.30 -9.34
N LYS A 157 1.33 -14.81 -9.77
CA LYS A 157 2.18 -15.40 -10.80
C LYS A 157 3.47 -15.98 -10.22
N ILE A 158 3.52 -16.25 -8.91
CA ILE A 158 4.76 -16.61 -8.21
C ILE A 158 5.48 -17.83 -8.80
N ARG A 159 4.73 -18.77 -9.41
CA ARG A 159 5.26 -19.93 -10.15
C ARG A 159 6.09 -19.57 -11.40
N ARG A 160 6.14 -18.30 -11.80
CA ARG A 160 6.95 -17.82 -12.92
C ARG A 160 8.37 -17.41 -12.51
N PHE A 161 8.65 -17.30 -11.22
CA PHE A 161 9.98 -17.02 -10.69
C PHE A 161 10.73 -18.32 -10.46
N SER A 162 12.03 -18.32 -10.75
CA SER A 162 12.91 -19.46 -10.53
C SER A 162 13.16 -19.72 -9.04
N SER A 163 13.16 -18.67 -8.22
CA SER A 163 13.30 -18.75 -6.77
C SER A 163 12.48 -17.68 -6.03
N PHE A 164 12.22 -17.89 -4.74
CA PHE A 164 11.57 -16.86 -3.92
C PHE A 164 12.45 -15.61 -3.74
N LYS A 165 13.78 -15.78 -3.77
CA LYS A 165 14.73 -14.66 -3.74
C LYS A 165 14.55 -13.74 -4.95
N GLU A 166 14.44 -14.32 -6.14
CA GLU A 166 14.16 -13.55 -7.37
C GLU A 166 12.86 -12.76 -7.23
N PHE A 167 11.79 -13.38 -6.71
CA PHE A 167 10.54 -12.66 -6.43
C PHE A 167 10.75 -11.49 -5.45
N MET A 168 11.48 -11.69 -4.35
CA MET A 168 11.75 -10.63 -3.37
C MET A 168 12.54 -9.47 -3.97
N ASP A 169 13.57 -9.76 -4.77
CA ASP A 169 14.43 -8.74 -5.36
C ASP A 169 13.68 -7.94 -6.44
N HIS A 170 12.86 -8.62 -7.27
CA HIS A 170 12.16 -8.01 -8.40
C HIS A 170 10.83 -7.34 -8.02
N ALA A 171 10.05 -7.93 -7.10
CA ALA A 171 8.72 -7.42 -6.73
C ALA A 171 8.76 -6.55 -5.47
N VAL A 172 9.44 -7.04 -4.42
CA VAL A 172 9.36 -6.44 -3.07
C VAL A 172 10.45 -5.39 -2.85
N GLY A 173 11.61 -5.55 -3.49
CA GLY A 173 12.74 -4.62 -3.40
C GLY A 173 12.40 -3.16 -3.74
N PRO A 174 11.71 -2.86 -4.87
CA PRO A 174 11.29 -1.51 -5.21
C PRO A 174 10.40 -0.87 -4.13
N LEU A 175 9.34 -1.57 -3.71
CA LEU A 175 8.42 -1.13 -2.66
C LEU A 175 9.17 -0.80 -1.37
N LYS A 176 10.03 -1.71 -0.91
CA LYS A 176 10.82 -1.50 0.31
C LYS A 176 11.71 -0.25 0.21
N ARG A 177 12.35 -0.03 -0.94
CA ARG A 177 13.20 1.16 -1.14
C ARG A 177 12.41 2.46 -1.08
N ASN A 178 11.19 2.47 -1.61
CA ASN A 178 10.38 3.69 -1.58
C ASN A 178 9.79 3.95 -0.19
N LEU A 179 9.34 2.92 0.53
CA LEU A 179 8.92 3.08 1.93
C LEU A 179 10.05 3.68 2.77
N MET A 180 11.29 3.22 2.60
CA MET A 180 12.47 3.78 3.28
C MET A 180 12.82 5.21 2.85
N LYS A 181 12.51 5.61 1.59
CA LYS A 181 12.74 6.99 1.14
C LYS A 181 11.74 7.94 1.79
N ILE A 182 10.46 7.55 1.82
CA ILE A 182 9.39 8.32 2.45
C ILE A 182 9.68 8.48 3.94
N GLU A 183 10.16 7.44 4.62
CA GLU A 183 10.62 7.54 6.02
C GLU A 183 11.71 8.58 6.26
N LYS A 184 12.66 8.71 5.34
CA LYS A 184 13.73 9.70 5.48
C LYS A 184 13.22 11.10 5.20
N GLU A 185 12.38 11.26 4.18
CA GLU A 185 11.73 12.53 3.86
C GLU A 185 10.85 13.03 5.02
N GLU A 186 10.21 12.14 5.78
CA GLU A 186 9.46 12.49 7.01
C GLU A 186 10.36 12.89 8.19
N GLN A 187 11.63 12.48 8.25
CA GLN A 187 12.57 12.80 9.34
C GLN A 187 13.35 14.11 9.11
N ASP A 188 13.46 14.55 7.86
CA ASP A 188 14.19 15.75 7.46
C ASP A 188 13.31 17.02 7.38
N VAL A 189 12.01 16.91 7.71
CA VAL A 189 11.00 17.99 7.76
C VAL A 189 10.65 18.33 9.22
#